data_AF-A0A1G8J914-F1
#
_entry.id   AF-A0A1G8J914-F1
#
_cell.length_a   1.000
_cell.length_b   1.000
_cell.length_c   1.000
_cell.angle_alpha   90.00
_cell.angle_beta   90.00
_cell.angle_gamma   90.00
#
_symmetry.space_group_name_H-M   'P 1'
#
loop_
_entity.id
_entity.type
_entity.pdbx_description
1 polymer ?
#
loop_
_entity_poly.entity_id
_entity_poly.type
_entity_poly.pdbx_seq_one_letter_code
_entity_poly.pdbx_strand_id
1 'polypeptide(L)'
;MKNRIVARAVAALGATVGLTAAGVMAAAPANAQEPFNLRVEGGVHCSFGQPGQPWQNFWSMHRWMDVVNDGPGVAPNVVLQEFGGAHKFAQELKPGERLTIDTRWFGCWPSSISGYTYSSLIDPLQDNVGFWANVELRENPLPEGAPVPPAAG
;
A
#
# COMPACT_ATOMS: atom_id res chain seq x y z
N MET A 1 -50.78 -44.20 4.02
CA MET A 1 -49.30 -44.09 3.89
C MET A 1 -48.96 -42.79 3.19
N LYS A 2 -47.81 -42.17 3.53
CA LYS A 2 -47.28 -40.85 3.09
C LYS A 2 -47.99 -39.65 3.73
N ASN A 3 -47.32 -38.63 4.28
CA ASN A 3 -45.92 -38.22 4.21
C ASN A 3 -45.49 -37.48 5.50
N ARG A 4 -44.20 -37.60 5.82
CA ARG A 4 -43.51 -36.81 6.86
C ARG A 4 -43.58 -35.33 6.48
N ILE A 5 -44.06 -34.51 7.42
CA ILE A 5 -44.09 -33.04 7.29
C ILE A 5 -42.65 -32.53 7.26
N VAL A 6 -42.30 -31.96 6.11
CA VAL A 6 -41.07 -31.23 5.83
C VAL A 6 -41.20 -29.79 6.36
N ALA A 7 -40.08 -29.28 6.88
CA ALA A 7 -39.68 -27.88 6.99
C ALA A 7 -40.52 -26.93 7.87
N ARG A 8 -39.99 -26.63 9.06
CA ARG A 8 -40.18 -25.32 9.68
C ARG A 8 -39.29 -24.31 8.96
N ALA A 9 -39.81 -23.76 7.86
CA ALA A 9 -39.33 -22.48 7.32
C ALA A 9 -40.10 -21.37 8.05
N VAL A 10 -39.43 -20.69 8.98
CA VAL A 10 -39.98 -19.48 9.61
C VAL A 10 -39.76 -18.34 8.63
N ALA A 11 -40.83 -18.02 7.90
CA ALA A 11 -40.89 -16.86 7.03
C ALA A 11 -40.97 -15.59 7.88
N ALA A 12 -40.03 -14.69 7.60
CA ALA A 12 -39.96 -13.34 8.13
C ALA A 12 -41.16 -12.49 7.67
N LEU A 13 -41.83 -11.82 8.60
CA LEU A 13 -42.57 -10.58 8.34
C LEU A 13 -42.57 -9.71 9.60
N GLY A 14 -42.08 -8.49 9.46
CA GLY A 14 -42.06 -7.46 10.51
C GLY A 14 -41.85 -6.06 9.92
N ALA A 15 -42.86 -5.60 9.18
CA ALA A 15 -43.25 -4.22 8.90
C ALA A 15 -42.21 -3.13 8.53
N THR A 16 -42.37 -2.65 7.30
CA THR A 16 -41.83 -1.42 6.68
C THR A 16 -42.22 -0.13 7.40
N VAL A 17 -41.25 0.73 7.74
CA VAL A 17 -41.44 2.19 7.86
C VAL A 17 -40.22 2.89 7.28
N GLY A 18 -40.42 3.68 6.21
CA GLY A 18 -39.47 4.66 5.70
C GLY A 18 -38.60 4.21 4.52
N LEU A 19 -39.13 4.36 3.30
CA LEU A 19 -38.31 4.44 2.09
C LEU A 19 -37.60 5.79 2.08
N THR A 20 -36.34 5.82 2.50
CA THR A 20 -35.36 6.81 2.04
C THR A 20 -34.24 6.10 1.31
N ALA A 21 -33.85 6.67 0.18
CA ALA A 21 -33.06 6.05 -0.86
C ALA A 21 -31.68 5.51 -0.41
N ALA A 22 -31.25 4.47 -1.14
CA ALA A 22 -29.90 3.92 -1.28
C ALA A 22 -29.42 2.88 -0.24
N GLY A 23 -29.16 1.67 -0.75
CA GLY A 23 -28.20 0.73 -0.18
C GLY A 23 -28.79 -0.48 0.54
N VAL A 24 -28.96 -1.58 -0.19
CA VAL A 24 -29.20 -2.91 0.38
C VAL A 24 -27.94 -3.33 1.16
N MET A 25 -27.91 -3.15 2.48
CA MET A 25 -26.94 -3.84 3.32
C MET A 25 -27.42 -5.27 3.54
N ALA A 26 -27.16 -6.13 2.56
CA ALA A 26 -27.26 -7.57 2.76
C ALA A 26 -26.31 -7.95 3.91
N ALA A 27 -26.85 -8.57 4.97
CA ALA A 27 -26.03 -9.13 6.03
C ALA A 27 -25.03 -10.12 5.42
N ALA A 28 -23.75 -9.71 5.34
CA ALA A 28 -22.68 -10.60 4.91
C ALA A 28 -22.57 -11.78 5.89
N PRO A 29 -22.27 -13.00 5.42
CA PRO A 29 -22.22 -14.18 6.29
C PRO A 29 -21.14 -14.01 7.37
N ALA A 30 -21.49 -14.39 8.60
CA ALA A 30 -20.64 -14.35 9.80
C ALA A 30 -19.43 -15.33 9.79
N ASN A 31 -18.98 -15.74 8.60
CA ASN A 31 -17.77 -16.52 8.36
C ASN A 31 -16.76 -15.73 7.52
N ALA A 32 -16.74 -14.40 7.63
CA ALA A 32 -15.63 -13.61 7.14
C ALA A 32 -14.45 -13.91 8.08
N GLN A 33 -13.68 -14.95 7.75
CA GLN A 33 -12.27 -14.98 8.11
C GLN A 33 -11.74 -13.58 7.84
N GLU A 34 -11.12 -12.93 8.85
CA GLU A 34 -10.63 -11.57 8.67
C GLU A 34 -9.89 -11.52 7.33
N PRO A 35 -10.31 -10.62 6.42
CA PRO A 35 -9.68 -10.55 5.12
C PRO A 35 -8.20 -10.34 5.37
N PHE A 36 -7.40 -11.13 4.66
CA PHE A 36 -5.97 -10.94 4.66
C PHE A 36 -5.68 -9.48 4.28
N ASN A 37 -4.73 -8.83 4.94
CA ASN A 37 -4.45 -7.42 4.73
C ASN A 37 -2.96 -7.14 4.55
N LEU A 38 -2.62 -6.64 3.37
CA LEU A 38 -1.35 -6.02 3.07
C LEU A 38 -1.52 -4.50 3.09
N ARG A 39 -0.85 -3.83 4.03
CA ARG A 39 -0.84 -2.37 4.07
C ARG A 39 0.39 -1.85 3.36
N VAL A 40 0.20 -1.00 2.35
CA VAL A 40 1.30 -0.23 1.76
C VAL A 40 1.51 1.06 2.55
N GLU A 41 2.73 1.27 2.99
CA GLU A 41 3.20 2.49 3.63
C GLU A 41 4.32 3.09 2.78
N GLY A 42 4.58 4.36 2.97
CA GLY A 42 5.63 5.02 2.20
C GLY A 42 5.91 6.41 2.70
N GLY A 43 6.94 6.99 2.10
CA GLY A 43 7.36 8.33 2.43
C GLY A 43 8.42 8.86 1.49
N VAL A 44 8.48 10.17 1.46
CA VAL A 44 9.49 10.92 0.73
C VAL A 44 10.08 11.94 1.69
N HIS A 45 11.38 11.87 1.90
CA HIS A 45 12.09 12.76 2.80
C HIS A 45 13.26 13.42 2.08
N CYS A 46 13.33 14.74 2.15
CA CYS A 46 14.48 15.48 1.65
C CYS A 46 15.46 15.78 2.77
N SER A 47 16.73 15.51 2.50
CA SER A 47 17.82 15.84 3.42
C SER A 47 18.94 16.50 2.64
N PHE A 48 19.48 17.56 3.23
CA PHE A 48 20.75 18.11 2.74
C PHE A 48 21.86 17.15 3.14
N GLY A 49 22.77 16.89 2.20
CA GLY A 49 23.84 15.94 2.39
C GLY A 49 24.65 16.20 3.67
N GLN A 50 25.03 15.11 4.32
CA GLN A 50 25.90 15.15 5.50
C GLN A 50 27.37 15.01 5.06
N PRO A 51 28.33 15.60 5.80
CA PRO A 51 29.75 15.40 5.54
C PRO A 51 30.10 13.90 5.43
N GLY A 52 30.81 13.51 4.37
CA GLY A 52 31.23 12.12 4.13
C GLY A 52 30.25 11.28 3.29
N GLN A 53 29.14 11.85 2.79
CA GLN A 53 28.27 11.20 1.80
C GLN A 53 28.58 11.70 0.37
N PRO A 54 28.30 10.90 -0.68
CA PRO A 54 28.53 11.30 -2.08
C PRO A 54 27.80 12.59 -2.48
N TRP A 55 26.75 12.95 -1.74
CA TRP A 55 25.86 14.06 -2.01
C TRP A 55 25.97 15.17 -0.94
N GLN A 56 27.07 15.24 -0.20
CA GLN A 56 27.24 16.13 0.98
C GLN A 56 26.95 17.62 0.75
N ASN A 57 26.98 18.10 -0.48
CA ASN A 57 26.72 19.51 -0.84
C ASN A 57 25.38 19.70 -1.59
N PHE A 58 24.52 18.69 -1.61
CA PHE A 58 23.28 18.70 -2.38
C PHE A 58 22.10 18.25 -1.51
N TRP A 59 20.92 18.75 -1.83
CA TRP A 59 19.67 18.11 -1.46
C TRP A 59 19.58 16.75 -2.14
N SER A 60 19.30 15.74 -1.33
CA SER A 60 18.98 14.39 -1.77
C SER A 60 17.60 14.02 -1.26
N MET A 61 16.88 13.27 -2.07
CA MET A 61 15.59 12.73 -1.74
C MET A 61 15.75 11.26 -1.40
N HIS A 62 15.37 10.89 -0.18
CA HIS A 62 15.15 9.52 0.24
C HIS A 62 13.69 9.17 0.03
N ARG A 63 13.43 8.10 -0.72
CA ARG A 63 12.08 7.61 -0.98
C ARG A 63 12.00 6.16 -0.55
N TRP A 64 10.97 5.84 0.18
CA TRP A 64 10.72 4.47 0.62
C TRP A 64 9.25 4.11 0.44
N MET A 65 9.02 2.83 0.21
CA MET A 65 7.72 2.22 0.15
C MET A 65 7.83 0.82 0.72
N ASP A 66 6.95 0.50 1.65
CA ASP A 66 6.89 -0.78 2.34
C ASP A 66 5.54 -1.44 2.05
N VAL A 67 5.53 -2.77 1.99
CA VAL A 67 4.33 -3.55 2.30
C VAL A 67 4.52 -4.25 3.64
N VAL A 68 3.52 -4.11 4.51
CA VAL A 68 3.43 -4.78 5.80
C VAL A 68 2.31 -5.82 5.74
N ASN A 69 2.59 -7.03 6.19
CA ASN A 69 1.54 -8.02 6.41
C ASN A 69 0.86 -7.77 7.76
N ASP A 70 -0.31 -7.16 7.74
CA ASP A 70 -1.17 -6.95 8.91
C ASP A 70 -2.25 -8.03 9.06
N GLY A 71 -2.23 -9.04 8.18
CA GLY A 71 -3.15 -10.16 8.22
C GLY A 71 -2.81 -11.18 9.32
N PRO A 72 -3.74 -12.10 9.61
CA PRO A 72 -3.59 -13.09 10.68
C PRO A 72 -2.62 -14.25 10.35
N GLY A 73 -2.05 -14.30 9.14
CA GLY A 73 -1.27 -15.45 8.64
C GLY A 73 -0.20 -15.07 7.63
N VAL A 74 0.52 -16.07 7.11
CA VAL A 74 1.60 -15.85 6.13
C VAL A 74 1.01 -15.49 4.76
N ALA A 75 1.56 -14.43 4.15
CA ALA A 75 1.24 -13.96 2.81
C ALA A 75 2.11 -14.67 1.76
N PRO A 76 1.56 -15.47 0.84
CA PRO A 76 2.33 -16.08 -0.23
C PRO A 76 2.48 -15.15 -1.44
N ASN A 77 3.67 -15.17 -2.06
CA ASN A 77 4.02 -14.49 -3.30
C ASN A 77 3.69 -12.99 -3.29
N VAL A 78 4.18 -12.29 -2.27
CA VAL A 78 3.99 -10.85 -2.15
C VAL A 78 4.88 -10.13 -3.13
N VAL A 79 4.27 -9.25 -3.93
CA VAL A 79 4.97 -8.36 -4.84
C VAL A 79 4.74 -6.94 -4.40
N LEU A 80 5.82 -6.18 -4.24
CA LEU A 80 5.79 -4.73 -4.07
C LEU A 80 6.36 -4.07 -5.32
N GLN A 81 5.59 -3.17 -5.94
CA GLN A 81 5.92 -2.54 -7.22
C GLN A 81 5.78 -1.03 -7.13
N GLU A 82 6.85 -0.29 -7.40
CA GLU A 82 6.80 1.16 -7.67
C GLU A 82 6.35 1.39 -9.12
N PHE A 83 5.43 2.33 -9.37
CA PHE A 83 5.01 2.63 -10.74
C PHE A 83 6.19 3.15 -11.58
N GLY A 84 6.55 2.40 -12.63
CA GLY A 84 7.68 2.72 -13.51
C GLY A 84 9.06 2.62 -12.85
N GLY A 85 9.16 1.97 -11.69
CA GLY A 85 10.35 1.95 -10.86
C GLY A 85 10.73 0.55 -10.36
N ALA A 86 11.25 0.52 -9.13
CA ALA A 86 11.76 -0.70 -8.51
C ALA A 86 10.66 -1.73 -8.22
N HIS A 87 11.07 -2.99 -8.16
CA HIS A 87 10.22 -4.12 -7.88
C HIS A 87 10.88 -5.03 -6.84
N LYS A 88 10.09 -5.52 -5.90
CA LYS A 88 10.51 -6.50 -4.89
C LYS A 88 9.50 -7.63 -4.82
N PHE A 89 10.03 -8.84 -4.60
CA PHE A 89 9.24 -10.05 -4.45
C PHE A 89 9.66 -10.80 -3.19
N ALA A 90 8.68 -11.29 -2.44
CA ALA A 90 8.86 -12.21 -1.34
C ALA A 90 7.97 -13.43 -1.58
N GLN A 91 8.57 -14.63 -1.52
CA GLN A 91 7.80 -15.87 -1.65
C GLN A 91 6.80 -16.03 -0.49
N GLU A 92 7.20 -15.62 0.71
CA GLU A 92 6.37 -15.62 1.90
C GLU A 92 6.67 -14.36 2.72
N LEU A 93 5.64 -13.70 3.23
CA LEU A 93 5.76 -12.56 4.15
C LEU A 93 4.97 -12.88 5.42
N LYS A 94 5.63 -12.96 6.57
CA LYS A 94 4.98 -13.31 7.84
C LYS A 94 4.23 -12.10 8.42
N PRO A 95 3.24 -12.32 9.32
CA PRO A 95 2.59 -11.21 10.04
C PRO A 95 3.62 -10.29 10.71
N GLY A 96 3.49 -8.99 10.48
CA GLY A 96 4.39 -7.94 10.96
C GLY A 96 5.71 -7.79 10.19
N GLU A 97 6.00 -8.68 9.24
CA GLU A 97 7.17 -8.58 8.38
C GLU A 97 6.95 -7.53 7.28
N ARG A 98 8.07 -6.95 6.80
CA ARG A 98 8.07 -5.90 5.80
C ARG A 98 8.90 -6.28 4.59
N LEU A 99 8.40 -5.91 3.42
CA LEU A 99 9.18 -5.89 2.19
C LEU A 99 9.30 -4.42 1.74
N THR A 100 10.53 -3.96 1.51
CA THR A 100 10.84 -2.53 1.33
C THR A 100 11.50 -2.26 -0.03
N ILE A 101 11.01 -1.21 -0.70
CA ILE A 101 11.72 -0.47 -1.74
C ILE A 101 12.28 0.80 -1.09
N ASP A 102 13.60 0.97 -1.13
CA ASP A 102 14.29 2.16 -0.67
C ASP A 102 15.17 2.66 -1.81
N THR A 103 15.06 3.94 -2.15
CA THR A 103 15.85 4.57 -3.21
C THR A 103 16.26 5.98 -2.83
N ARG A 104 17.42 6.42 -3.34
CA ARG A 104 17.93 7.78 -3.09
C ARG A 104 18.22 8.53 -4.38
N TRP A 105 17.54 9.66 -4.56
CA TRP A 105 17.58 10.45 -5.79
C TRP A 105 18.26 11.80 -5.56
N PHE A 106 18.83 12.33 -6.63
CA PHE A 106 19.32 13.71 -6.63
C PHE A 106 18.18 14.71 -6.58
N GLY A 107 18.34 15.76 -5.79
CA GLY A 107 17.35 16.83 -5.70
C GLY A 107 16.17 16.47 -4.82
N CYS A 108 15.29 17.45 -4.64
CA CYS A 108 14.15 17.37 -3.72
C CYS A 108 12.83 17.75 -4.41
N TRP A 109 12.85 18.03 -5.72
CA TRP A 109 11.64 18.40 -6.45
C TRP A 109 11.73 18.04 -7.94
N PRO A 110 10.67 17.46 -8.55
CA PRO A 110 9.49 16.90 -7.90
C PRO A 110 9.83 15.66 -7.08
N SER A 111 9.18 15.48 -5.93
CA SER A 111 9.51 14.38 -5.01
C SER A 111 8.28 13.52 -4.76
N SER A 112 8.26 12.32 -5.34
CA SER A 112 7.17 11.37 -5.14
C SER A 112 7.62 9.92 -5.25
N ILE A 113 6.90 9.05 -4.57
CA ILE A 113 6.93 7.60 -4.75
C ILE A 113 5.48 7.11 -4.71
N SER A 114 5.18 6.17 -5.60
CA SER A 114 3.86 5.55 -5.65
C SER A 114 3.98 4.15 -6.19
N GLY A 115 3.02 3.32 -5.79
CA GLY A 115 3.09 1.93 -6.13
C GLY A 115 1.93 1.14 -5.56
N TYR A 116 2.05 -0.16 -5.73
CA TYR A 116 1.05 -1.11 -5.30
C TYR A 116 1.70 -2.40 -4.81
N THR A 117 0.93 -3.14 -4.03
CA THR A 117 1.26 -4.49 -3.60
C THR A 117 0.15 -5.47 -4.00
N TYR A 118 0.51 -6.73 -4.15
CA TYR A 118 -0.45 -7.82 -4.26
C TYR A 118 0.15 -9.13 -3.77
N SER A 119 -0.73 -10.06 -3.41
CA SER A 119 -0.41 -11.42 -2.97
C SER A 119 -1.27 -12.42 -3.75
N SER A 120 -1.01 -13.71 -3.58
CA SER A 120 -1.93 -14.75 -4.07
C SER A 120 -3.22 -14.88 -3.25
N LEU A 121 -3.33 -14.14 -2.13
CA LEU A 121 -4.52 -14.06 -1.29
C LEU A 121 -5.44 -12.92 -1.73
N ILE A 122 -6.69 -12.97 -1.25
CA ILE A 122 -7.65 -11.89 -1.45
C ILE A 122 -7.38 -10.82 -0.39
N ASP A 123 -6.88 -9.67 -0.84
CA ASP A 123 -6.58 -8.49 -0.03
C ASP A 123 -7.53 -7.32 -0.39
N PRO A 124 -7.79 -6.39 0.54
CA PRO A 124 -8.52 -5.16 0.24
C PRO A 124 -7.71 -4.28 -0.73
N LEU A 125 -8.30 -3.95 -1.88
CA LEU A 125 -7.65 -3.10 -2.89
C LEU A 125 -7.27 -1.70 -2.39
N GLN A 126 -7.95 -1.22 -1.34
CA GLN A 126 -7.79 0.14 -0.81
C GLN A 126 -6.47 0.33 -0.06
N ASP A 127 -5.99 -0.72 0.63
CA ASP A 127 -4.75 -0.66 1.42
C ASP A 127 -3.52 -1.05 0.57
N ASN A 128 -3.77 -1.58 -0.63
CA ASN A 128 -2.75 -2.14 -1.53
C ASN A 128 -2.09 -1.12 -2.46
N VAL A 129 -2.52 0.15 -2.47
CA VAL A 129 -1.98 1.18 -3.36
C VAL A 129 -1.70 2.43 -2.54
N GLY A 130 -0.58 3.09 -2.82
CA GLY A 130 -0.27 4.34 -2.15
C GLY A 130 0.53 5.31 -3.00
N PHE A 131 0.47 6.57 -2.57
CA PHE A 131 1.17 7.69 -3.16
C PHE A 131 1.65 8.61 -2.04
N TRP A 132 2.94 8.93 -2.06
CA TRP A 132 3.56 9.86 -1.14
C TRP A 132 4.38 10.86 -1.93
N ALA A 133 4.23 12.12 -1.57
CA ALA A 133 4.98 13.19 -2.19
C ALA A 133 5.45 14.19 -1.14
N ASN A 134 6.58 14.81 -1.41
CA ASN A 134 6.94 16.05 -0.73
C ASN A 134 6.70 17.23 -1.70
N VAL A 135 5.94 18.21 -1.21
CA VAL A 135 5.51 19.39 -1.98
C VAL A 135 6.43 20.59 -1.76
N GLU A 136 7.43 20.47 -0.90
CA GLU A 136 8.39 21.53 -0.64
C GLU A 136 9.45 21.57 -1.76
N LEU A 137 9.53 22.72 -2.45
CA LEU A 137 10.59 22.99 -3.41
C LEU A 137 11.88 23.33 -2.65
N ARG A 138 12.91 22.49 -2.82
CA ARG A 138 14.28 22.81 -2.41
C ARG A 138 15.19 22.71 -3.62
N GLU A 139 15.74 23.85 -4.01
CA GLU A 139 16.67 23.93 -5.13
C GLU A 139 18.06 23.47 -4.69
N ASN A 140 18.71 22.70 -5.55
CA ASN A 140 20.10 22.35 -5.34
C ASN A 140 20.99 23.55 -5.66
N PRO A 141 22.02 23.83 -4.83
CA PRO A 141 23.05 24.77 -5.18
C PRO A 141 23.91 24.15 -6.30
N LEU A 142 23.49 24.34 -7.55
CA LEU A 142 24.24 23.92 -8.73
C LEU A 142 25.08 25.10 -9.24
N PRO A 143 26.40 24.92 -9.43
CA PRO A 143 27.18 25.79 -10.31
C PRO A 143 26.63 25.71 -11.74
N GLU A 144 26.68 26.81 -12.49
CA GLU A 144 26.28 26.84 -13.90
C GLU A 144 27.09 25.78 -14.69
N GLY A 145 26.40 24.86 -15.36
CA GLY A 145 27.01 23.78 -16.15
C GLY A 145 27.40 22.51 -15.38
N ALA A 146 27.04 22.37 -14.10
CA ALA A 146 27.35 21.17 -13.33
C ALA A 146 26.55 19.92 -13.80
N PRO A 147 27.18 18.75 -13.93
CA PRO A 147 26.49 17.51 -14.27
C PRO A 147 25.56 17.05 -13.13
N VAL A 148 24.36 16.60 -13.48
CA VAL A 148 23.41 15.98 -12.54
C VAL A 148 23.91 14.59 -12.18
N PRO A 149 24.17 14.27 -10.89
CA PRO A 149 24.63 12.95 -10.53
C PRO A 149 23.51 11.91 -10.70
N PRO A 150 23.83 10.66 -11.08
CA PRO A 150 22.84 9.62 -11.33
C PRO A 150 22.13 9.21 -10.04
N ALA A 151 20.85 8.84 -10.13
CA ALA A 151 20.10 8.28 -9.00
C ALA A 151 20.84 7.07 -8.41
N ALA A 152 21.02 7.04 -7.08
CA ALA A 152 21.60 5.91 -6.40
C ALA A 152 20.50 4.86 -6.16
N GLY A 153 20.65 3.71 -6.82
CA GLY A 153 19.79 2.53 -6.65
C GLY A 153 20.14 1.70 -5.43
#